data_AF-D3HJL4-F1
#
_entry.id   AF-D3HJL4-F1
#
_cell.length_a   1.000
_cell.length_b   1.000
_cell.length_c   1.000
_cell.angle_alpha   90.00
_cell.angle_beta   90.00
_cell.angle_gamma   90.00
#
_symmetry.space_group_name_H-M   'P 1'
#
loop_
_entity.id
_entity.type
_entity.pdbx_description
1 polymer ?
#
loop_
_entity_poly.entity_id
_entity_poly.type
_entity_poly.pdbx_seq_one_letter_code
_entity_poly.pdbx_strand_id
1 'polypeptide(L)'
;MYTGKQLREELDAKKGFLKFDMEDNIIDASVGIEAQTDRFTYHGAIKLFSNPPTLQNSKFVCEGNFTSLDKKTNILARPFYSKNKSGELIYTGYMHVALYEINQEGLNPDLPESGKGVTIKDEGYIQESHVSFINKFNHKNVDKNIFETKPSINDIQQGSAFGDCFLLAAINAILSKKGGADYIMNMIKQDKQHAYVKLFDLDTQTPVICRVSLSEFQNYLENPKTGSIIQHNQPWVHILEKAYAGMGYGPDGKKQYPSFRTIYGKGGHPEQALYVLTGHKPVLHSINRAVFTPWNDDFIMGFARLKWQQYTQDNQRTEQLDKEYINKIENYLSTSQENSLIYEKLFKGKINHLFTWLEFINKIRTKDYNYYKNLVAPAPLSSQQFDTAHYTTIINELKRLNGELLNINQEVKDILNSYANLIAPKSPSANQPLQENETQSVYIAGPTGTGQYTTYQHRIFETIKNALENNCPITCSMGNNQQGDAFYEKDEVQGLYAQHVYTILDYRVEQNSYGIDSKYLVLANPWGEKGVSYIDNHGTLKLLLTEKGQFKLDLNDFTRFTSKLQIGTSLQITATKDHLQQNKQCLLENQIKDSSSTCLKYKKLIHDNRGDKNNFTNNPIKLGV
;
A
#
# COMPACT_ATOMS: atom_id res chain seq x y z
N MET A 1 0.18 -16.37 51.51
CA MET A 1 -0.17 -17.18 50.32
C MET A 1 -1.32 -16.50 49.62
N TYR A 2 -1.06 -15.86 48.47
CA TYR A 2 -2.09 -15.17 47.69
C TYR A 2 -2.98 -16.21 46.99
N THR A 3 -4.25 -16.27 47.38
CA THR A 3 -5.28 -17.04 46.67
C THR A 3 -5.70 -16.26 45.43
N GLY A 4 -5.05 -16.56 44.30
CA GLY A 4 -5.37 -15.99 42.99
C GLY A 4 -6.76 -16.42 42.54
N LYS A 5 -7.70 -15.47 42.52
CA LYS A 5 -9.03 -15.61 41.94
C LYS A 5 -8.87 -15.57 40.42
N GLN A 6 -8.95 -16.72 39.73
CA GLN A 6 -8.97 -16.76 38.27
C GLN A 6 -10.30 -16.20 37.75
N LEU A 7 -10.23 -15.09 37.04
CA LEU A 7 -11.33 -14.56 36.22
C LEU A 7 -11.55 -15.51 35.04
N ARG A 8 -12.76 -16.09 34.94
CA ARG A 8 -13.27 -16.61 33.67
C ARG A 8 -13.49 -15.40 32.75
N GLU A 9 -12.65 -15.24 31.75
CA GLU A 9 -12.91 -14.30 30.66
C GLU A 9 -13.87 -14.96 29.67
N GLU A 10 -15.15 -14.61 29.74
CA GLU A 10 -16.05 -14.77 28.60
C GLU A 10 -15.50 -13.94 27.43
N LEU A 11 -15.48 -14.53 26.23
CA LEU A 11 -15.14 -13.86 24.96
C LEU A 11 -16.13 -12.72 24.72
N ASP A 12 -15.83 -11.56 25.29
CA ASP A 12 -16.60 -10.35 25.09
C ASP A 12 -16.02 -9.62 23.88
N ALA A 13 -16.75 -9.62 22.76
CA ALA A 13 -16.39 -8.84 21.58
C ALA A 13 -16.17 -7.35 21.89
N LYS A 14 -16.65 -6.85 23.05
CA LYS A 14 -16.40 -5.49 23.55
C LYS A 14 -14.99 -5.26 24.14
N LYS A 15 -14.22 -6.32 24.45
CA LYS A 15 -12.92 -6.22 25.12
C LYS A 15 -11.70 -6.40 24.19
N GLY A 16 -11.89 -6.84 22.95
CA GLY A 16 -10.81 -7.20 22.03
C GLY A 16 -10.09 -8.50 22.44
N PHE A 17 -9.48 -9.20 21.48
CA PHE A 17 -8.82 -10.50 21.74
C PHE A 17 -7.32 -10.37 22.03
N LEU A 18 -6.79 -9.15 22.05
CA LEU A 18 -5.37 -8.91 22.23
C LEU A 18 -4.99 -9.10 23.71
N LYS A 19 -4.27 -10.20 23.96
CA LYS A 19 -3.58 -10.42 25.22
C LYS A 19 -2.22 -9.75 25.13
N PHE A 20 -1.94 -8.86 26.07
CA PHE A 20 -0.61 -8.27 26.20
C PHE A 20 0.05 -8.85 27.43
N ASP A 21 1.31 -9.20 27.30
CA ASP A 21 2.16 -9.50 28.43
C ASP A 21 2.97 -8.25 28.78
N MET A 22 3.33 -8.08 30.06
CA MET A 22 4.10 -6.90 30.52
C MET A 22 5.49 -6.79 29.86
N GLU A 23 5.94 -7.83 29.17
CA GLU A 23 7.18 -7.89 28.39
C GLU A 23 7.02 -7.32 26.97
N ASP A 24 5.79 -7.09 26.51
CA ASP A 24 5.55 -6.51 25.19
C ASP A 24 6.18 -5.11 25.09
N ASN A 25 6.74 -4.80 23.92
CA ASN A 25 7.34 -3.50 23.68
C ASN A 25 6.25 -2.42 23.51
N ILE A 26 5.73 -1.91 24.63
CA ILE A 26 4.75 -0.83 24.62
C ILE A 26 5.47 0.49 24.35
N ILE A 27 4.99 1.27 23.37
CA ILE A 27 5.43 2.63 23.11
C ILE A 27 4.26 3.60 23.25
N ASP A 28 4.55 4.84 23.60
CA ASP A 28 3.57 5.91 23.48
C ASP A 28 3.54 6.39 22.02
N ALA A 29 2.40 6.18 21.37
CA ALA A 29 2.15 6.59 20.00
C ALA A 29 1.37 7.91 19.96
N SER A 30 1.64 8.81 20.92
CA SER A 30 1.14 10.18 20.82
C SER A 30 1.72 10.85 19.57
N VAL A 31 0.86 11.59 18.92
CA VAL A 31 1.08 12.26 17.66
C VAL A 31 1.32 13.74 17.93
N GLY A 32 2.36 14.29 17.32
CA GLY A 32 2.69 15.69 17.40
C GLY A 32 1.61 16.56 16.78
N ILE A 33 1.22 17.60 17.51
CA ILE A 33 0.24 18.60 17.10
C ILE A 33 0.87 19.99 17.10
N GLU A 34 0.30 20.91 16.30
CA GLU A 34 0.79 22.29 16.26
C GLU A 34 0.69 22.94 17.63
N ALA A 35 1.82 23.49 18.07
CA ALA A 35 1.91 24.29 19.27
C ALA A 35 2.83 25.48 19.02
N GLN A 36 2.85 26.38 19.98
CA GLN A 36 3.80 27.46 20.05
C GLN A 36 4.48 27.44 21.41
N THR A 37 5.72 27.88 21.44
CA THR A 37 6.40 28.18 22.69
C THR A 37 5.69 29.38 23.35
N ASP A 38 5.19 29.20 24.57
CA ASP A 38 4.47 30.23 25.31
C ASP A 38 5.02 30.33 26.73
N ARG A 39 4.76 31.45 27.41
CA ARG A 39 5.33 31.69 28.72
C ARG A 39 4.36 32.28 29.72
N PHE A 40 4.18 31.52 30.81
CA PHE A 40 3.68 32.00 32.09
C PHE A 40 4.78 32.50 33.05
N THR A 41 6.08 32.29 32.78
CA THR A 41 7.14 32.69 33.73
C THR A 41 7.92 33.95 33.30
N TYR A 42 7.98 34.93 34.21
CA TYR A 42 8.81 36.13 34.17
C TYR A 42 10.32 35.76 33.99
N HIS A 43 10.95 36.17 32.87
CA HIS A 43 12.41 36.43 32.68
C HIS A 43 13.50 35.42 32.18
N GLY A 44 13.32 34.11 32.00
CA GLY A 44 14.32 33.27 31.26
C GLY A 44 14.12 33.15 29.72
N ALA A 45 14.99 32.42 29.02
CA ALA A 45 14.72 31.86 27.68
C ALA A 45 13.96 30.52 27.79
N ILE A 46 13.26 30.08 26.73
CA ILE A 46 12.67 28.73 26.68
C ILE A 46 13.77 27.77 26.22
N LYS A 47 14.03 26.71 26.98
CA LYS A 47 15.14 25.80 26.70
C LYS A 47 14.63 24.54 25.99
N LEU A 48 15.16 24.28 24.81
CA LEU A 48 15.02 23.04 24.06
C LEU A 48 16.19 22.13 24.38
N PHE A 49 15.97 21.08 25.17
CA PHE A 49 17.02 20.15 25.58
C PHE A 49 17.19 19.05 24.53
N SER A 50 18.43 18.72 24.21
CA SER A 50 18.76 17.65 23.24
C SER A 50 18.52 16.23 23.78
N ASN A 51 18.59 16.06 25.10
CA ASN A 51 18.42 14.75 25.75
C ASN A 51 17.04 14.60 26.38
N PRO A 52 16.47 13.38 26.39
CA PRO A 52 15.21 13.11 27.07
C PRO A 52 15.32 13.32 28.58
N PRO A 53 14.21 13.67 29.26
CA PRO A 53 14.19 13.79 30.71
C PRO A 53 14.51 12.45 31.39
N THR A 54 15.31 12.50 32.45
CA THR A 54 15.65 11.36 33.30
C THR A 54 15.08 11.52 34.69
N LEU A 55 14.75 10.40 35.35
CA LEU A 55 14.20 10.42 36.71
C LEU A 55 15.32 10.59 37.74
N GLN A 56 15.34 11.73 38.44
CA GLN A 56 16.29 12.05 39.51
C GLN A 56 15.54 12.53 40.75
N ASN A 57 15.83 11.96 41.92
CA ASN A 57 15.19 12.35 43.18
C ASN A 57 13.65 12.42 43.09
N SER A 58 13.05 11.42 42.43
CA SER A 58 11.60 11.32 42.18
C SER A 58 11.01 12.43 41.30
N LYS A 59 11.83 13.14 40.53
CA LYS A 59 11.40 14.16 39.55
C LYS A 59 12.09 13.95 38.21
N PHE A 60 11.38 14.24 37.12
CA PHE A 60 11.98 14.21 35.79
C PHE A 60 12.73 15.52 35.50
N VAL A 61 13.97 15.41 35.04
CA VAL A 61 14.85 16.55 34.74
C VAL A 61 15.55 16.31 33.39
N CYS A 62 15.54 17.31 32.52
CA CYS A 62 16.40 17.33 31.34
C CYS A 62 17.76 17.94 31.71
N GLU A 63 18.84 17.27 31.33
CA GLU A 63 20.21 17.75 31.50
C GLU A 63 20.94 17.84 30.14
N GLY A 64 22.01 18.63 30.10
CA GLY A 64 22.87 18.76 28.93
C GLY A 64 22.65 20.03 28.12
N ASN A 65 23.12 19.99 26.86
CA ASN A 65 23.07 21.12 25.95
C ASN A 65 21.63 21.47 25.60
N PHE A 66 21.34 22.77 25.57
CA PHE A 66 20.04 23.30 25.16
C PHE A 66 20.20 24.43 24.17
N THR A 67 19.20 24.54 23.29
CA THR A 67 19.00 25.71 22.41
C THR A 67 17.97 26.62 23.05
N SER A 68 18.22 27.93 23.05
CA SER A 68 17.21 28.91 23.48
C SER A 68 16.22 29.15 22.35
N LEU A 69 14.93 28.96 22.62
CA LEU A 69 13.85 29.30 21.71
C LEU A 69 13.23 30.64 22.10
N ASP A 70 12.83 31.39 21.07
CA ASP A 70 12.03 32.59 21.22
C ASP A 70 10.61 32.24 21.68
N LYS A 71 9.86 33.26 22.11
CA LYS A 71 8.42 33.12 22.34
C LYS A 71 7.69 33.05 20.99
N LYS A 72 6.60 32.30 20.95
CA LYS A 72 5.75 32.10 19.77
C LYS A 72 6.48 31.40 18.61
N THR A 73 7.53 30.64 18.90
CA THR A 73 8.13 29.74 17.92
C THR A 73 7.15 28.61 17.65
N ASN A 74 6.76 28.43 16.39
CA ASN A 74 5.90 27.32 15.97
C ASN A 74 6.68 26.02 16.09
N ILE A 75 6.06 25.04 16.73
CA ILE A 75 6.63 23.73 16.98
C ILE A 75 5.57 22.66 16.75
N LEU A 76 6.01 21.44 16.47
CA LEU A 76 5.17 20.26 16.69
C LEU A 76 5.48 19.76 18.09
N ALA A 77 4.45 19.45 18.87
CA ALA A 77 4.63 19.00 20.25
C ALA A 77 3.76 17.77 20.55
N ARG A 78 4.34 16.81 21.28
CA ARG A 78 3.60 15.68 21.86
C ARG A 78 4.07 15.39 23.28
N PRO A 79 3.20 14.86 24.16
CA PRO A 79 3.62 14.43 25.49
C PRO A 79 4.75 13.40 25.41
N PHE A 80 5.75 13.51 26.29
CA PHE A 80 6.82 12.53 26.40
C PHE A 80 6.61 11.62 27.62
N TYR A 81 6.63 10.32 27.36
CA TYR A 81 6.52 9.28 28.37
C TYR A 81 7.83 8.51 28.48
N SER A 82 8.21 8.15 29.70
CA SER A 82 9.36 7.30 29.98
C SER A 82 8.91 5.99 30.61
N LYS A 83 9.64 4.89 30.34
CA LYS A 83 9.37 3.60 30.97
C LYS A 83 9.94 3.58 32.39
N ASN A 84 9.14 3.18 33.37
CA ASN A 84 9.64 2.90 34.71
C ASN A 84 10.32 1.52 34.78
N LYS A 85 10.77 1.11 35.97
CA LYS A 85 11.43 -0.19 36.19
C LYS A 85 10.55 -1.40 35.87
N SER A 86 9.23 -1.24 35.92
CA SER A 86 8.26 -2.29 35.55
C SER A 86 7.82 -2.20 34.08
N GLY A 87 8.42 -1.32 33.27
CA GLY A 87 8.09 -1.13 31.85
C GLY A 87 6.87 -0.25 31.58
N GLU A 88 6.21 0.27 32.62
CA GLU A 88 5.01 1.11 32.49
C GLU A 88 5.39 2.53 32.02
N LEU A 89 4.57 3.08 31.12
CA LEU A 89 4.73 4.43 30.59
C LEU A 89 4.27 5.48 31.62
N ILE A 90 5.21 6.28 32.12
CA ILE A 90 4.94 7.39 33.03
C ILE A 90 5.09 8.70 32.28
N TYR A 91 4.08 9.57 32.42
CA TYR A 91 4.17 10.91 31.88
C TYR A 91 5.23 11.73 32.61
N THR A 92 6.14 12.36 31.87
CA THR A 92 7.31 13.01 32.45
C THR A 92 7.08 14.48 32.84
N GLY A 93 5.97 15.09 32.40
CA GLY A 93 5.77 16.55 32.47
C GLY A 93 6.55 17.34 31.40
N TYR A 94 7.19 16.63 30.47
CA TYR A 94 7.87 17.20 29.32
C TYR A 94 7.17 16.79 28.02
N MET A 95 7.41 17.60 27.01
CA MET A 95 6.98 17.42 25.63
C MET A 95 8.20 17.04 24.80
N HIS A 96 8.06 16.05 23.92
CA HIS A 96 8.94 15.93 22.77
C HIS A 96 8.47 16.95 21.75
N VAL A 97 9.38 17.74 21.21
CA VAL A 97 9.05 18.80 20.26
C VAL A 97 9.98 18.79 19.06
N ALA A 98 9.45 19.22 17.92
CA ALA A 98 10.22 19.45 16.71
C ALA A 98 10.05 20.88 16.22
N LEU A 99 11.18 21.53 15.91
CA LEU A 99 11.21 22.73 15.09
C LEU A 99 11.04 22.31 13.64
N TYR A 100 10.13 22.98 12.92
CA TYR A 100 9.83 22.62 11.55
C TYR A 100 9.70 23.86 10.66
N GLU A 101 10.02 23.67 9.39
CA GLU A 101 9.67 24.60 8.32
C GLU A 101 8.64 23.95 7.41
N ILE A 102 7.64 24.75 7.00
CA ILE A 102 6.68 24.35 5.98
C ILE A 102 7.36 24.48 4.61
N ASN A 103 7.32 23.41 3.81
CA ASN A 103 7.69 23.44 2.41
C ASN A 103 6.46 23.13 1.53
N GLN A 104 6.44 23.68 0.31
CA GLN A 104 5.33 23.45 -0.63
C GLN A 104 5.49 22.17 -1.46
N GLU A 105 6.56 21.39 -1.25
CA GLU A 105 6.88 20.20 -2.04
C GLU A 105 5.88 19.04 -1.88
N GLY A 106 4.88 19.17 -1.01
CA GLY A 106 3.82 18.19 -0.78
C GLY A 106 2.44 18.58 -1.32
N LEU A 107 2.23 19.83 -1.73
CA LEU A 107 0.91 20.29 -2.18
C LEU A 107 0.65 19.81 -3.61
N ASN A 108 -0.36 18.98 -3.78
CA ASN A 108 -0.86 18.53 -5.06
C ASN A 108 -2.33 18.98 -5.20
N PRO A 109 -2.64 19.97 -6.06
CA PRO A 109 -4.00 20.50 -6.19
C PRO A 109 -5.02 19.46 -6.68
N ASP A 110 -4.57 18.32 -7.21
CA ASP A 110 -5.43 17.23 -7.68
C ASP A 110 -5.75 16.20 -6.58
N LEU A 111 -5.01 16.25 -5.47
CA LEU A 111 -5.24 15.45 -4.27
C LEU A 111 -5.71 16.37 -3.14
N PRO A 112 -7.02 16.42 -2.85
CA PRO A 112 -7.55 17.32 -1.83
C PRO A 112 -6.88 17.13 -0.46
N GLU A 113 -6.38 15.92 -0.20
CA GLU A 113 -5.69 15.49 1.02
C GLU A 113 -4.19 15.79 1.07
N SER A 114 -3.63 16.34 0.00
CA SER A 114 -2.20 16.64 -0.04
C SER A 114 -1.85 17.70 1.00
N GLY A 115 -1.20 17.25 2.07
CA GLY A 115 -0.76 18.10 3.17
C GLY A 115 0.40 19.00 2.78
N LYS A 116 0.67 20.00 3.62
CA LYS A 116 1.89 20.80 3.47
C LYS A 116 3.08 19.92 3.81
N GLY A 117 4.15 19.93 3.03
CA GLY A 117 5.36 19.24 3.46
C GLY A 117 5.98 19.98 4.66
N VAL A 118 6.64 19.25 5.54
CA VAL A 118 7.47 19.86 6.59
C VAL A 118 8.89 19.29 6.57
N THR A 119 9.85 20.16 6.88
CA THR A 119 11.23 19.77 7.10
C THR A 119 11.54 19.99 8.58
N ILE A 120 11.86 18.92 9.30
CA ILE A 120 12.31 19.01 10.68
C ILE A 120 13.71 19.61 10.72
N LYS A 121 13.90 20.65 11.53
CA LYS A 121 15.18 21.37 11.67
C LYS A 121 15.94 20.96 12.90
N ASP A 122 15.21 20.75 13.99
CA ASP A 122 15.76 20.36 15.27
C ASP A 122 14.67 19.63 16.06
N GLU A 123 15.09 18.76 16.98
CA GLU A 123 14.21 18.01 17.88
C GLU A 123 14.76 18.05 19.29
N GLY A 124 13.86 18.00 20.28
CA GLY A 124 14.28 17.97 21.67
C GLY A 124 13.11 17.95 22.64
N TYR A 125 13.39 18.38 23.87
CA TYR A 125 12.48 18.25 24.99
C TYR A 125 12.28 19.59 25.69
N ILE A 126 11.02 19.92 25.99
CA ILE A 126 10.63 21.16 26.68
C ILE A 126 9.62 20.82 27.78
N GLN A 127 9.63 21.54 28.90
CA GLN A 127 8.57 21.43 29.92
C GLN A 127 7.20 21.79 29.31
N GLU A 128 6.17 21.02 29.64
CA GLU A 128 4.80 21.23 29.14
C GLU A 128 4.28 22.64 29.41
N SER A 129 4.62 23.22 30.57
CA SER A 129 4.23 24.59 30.94
C SER A 129 4.77 25.70 30.03
N HIS A 130 5.71 25.37 29.13
CA HIS A 130 6.24 26.29 28.11
C HIS A 130 5.64 26.07 26.71
N VAL A 131 4.69 25.16 26.58
CA VAL A 131 4.04 24.81 25.32
C VAL A 131 2.57 25.22 25.41
N SER A 132 2.11 25.99 24.42
CA SER A 132 0.70 26.34 24.26
C SER A 132 0.22 25.78 22.93
N PHE A 133 -0.73 24.86 22.98
CA PHE A 133 -1.29 24.28 21.77
C PHE A 133 -2.05 25.34 20.99
N ILE A 134 -1.79 25.41 19.69
CA ILE A 134 -2.51 26.33 18.82
C ILE A 134 -3.88 25.68 18.59
N ASN A 135 -4.96 26.27 19.14
CA ASN A 135 -6.34 25.77 19.26
C ASN A 135 -7.07 25.39 17.93
N LYS A 136 -6.38 24.89 16.91
CA LYS A 136 -7.00 24.42 15.67
C LYS A 136 -7.53 22.98 15.78
N PHE A 137 -7.00 22.19 16.71
CA PHE A 137 -7.38 20.79 16.87
C PHE A 137 -7.95 20.56 18.26
N ASN A 138 -9.26 20.36 18.32
CA ASN A 138 -9.90 19.87 19.53
C ASN A 138 -9.85 18.35 19.52
N HIS A 139 -9.49 17.77 20.66
CA HIS A 139 -9.63 16.35 20.89
C HIS A 139 -11.01 16.08 21.47
N LYS A 140 -11.86 15.37 20.73
CA LYS A 140 -13.09 14.83 21.30
C LYS A 140 -12.81 13.44 21.83
N ASN A 141 -13.05 13.21 23.11
CA ASN A 141 -12.90 11.87 23.67
C ASN A 141 -13.90 10.90 23.02
N VAL A 142 -13.43 9.69 22.76
CA VAL A 142 -14.27 8.58 22.32
C VAL A 142 -14.70 7.83 23.58
N ASP A 143 -15.84 8.22 24.13
CA ASP A 143 -16.37 7.63 25.38
C ASP A 143 -17.08 6.29 25.16
N LYS A 144 -17.03 5.77 23.93
CA LYS A 144 -17.73 4.55 23.48
C LYS A 144 -16.74 3.45 23.10
N ASN A 145 -17.28 2.24 22.94
CA ASN A 145 -16.56 1.15 22.32
C ASN A 145 -16.11 1.56 20.91
N ILE A 146 -14.81 1.44 20.61
CA ILE A 146 -14.25 1.77 19.30
C ILE A 146 -14.78 0.87 18.16
N PHE A 147 -15.30 -0.31 18.50
CA PHE A 147 -15.97 -1.25 17.60
C PHE A 147 -17.47 -1.28 17.91
N GLU A 148 -18.24 -0.35 17.34
CA GLU A 148 -19.70 -0.36 17.45
C GLU A 148 -20.29 -1.51 16.63
N THR A 149 -19.68 -1.82 15.48
CA THR A 149 -19.99 -3.00 14.66
C THR A 149 -18.71 -3.72 14.24
N LYS A 150 -18.85 -4.93 13.67
CA LYS A 150 -17.68 -5.68 13.16
C LYS A 150 -17.00 -4.85 12.05
N PRO A 151 -15.66 -4.69 12.07
CA PRO A 151 -14.96 -3.88 11.08
C PRO A 151 -15.33 -4.24 9.65
N SER A 152 -15.57 -3.22 8.84
CA SER A 152 -15.93 -3.37 7.43
C SER A 152 -15.26 -2.30 6.58
N ILE A 153 -15.13 -2.56 5.28
CA ILE A 153 -14.58 -1.57 4.33
C ILE A 153 -15.41 -0.29 4.28
N ASN A 154 -16.70 -0.36 4.64
CA ASN A 154 -17.58 0.80 4.70
C ASN A 154 -17.32 1.67 5.93
N ASP A 155 -16.53 1.20 6.90
CA ASP A 155 -16.10 2.03 8.04
C ASP A 155 -15.07 3.07 7.61
N ILE A 156 -14.34 2.79 6.53
CA ILE A 156 -13.24 3.61 6.03
C ILE A 156 -13.78 4.60 5.01
N GLN A 157 -13.63 5.87 5.36
CA GLN A 157 -13.94 7.01 4.52
C GLN A 157 -12.89 8.09 4.80
N GLN A 158 -11.88 8.16 3.94
CA GLN A 158 -10.81 9.13 4.08
C GLN A 158 -11.33 10.56 3.86
N GLY A 159 -11.04 11.44 4.81
CA GLY A 159 -11.37 12.85 4.71
C GLY A 159 -10.39 13.63 3.82
N SER A 160 -10.77 14.84 3.44
CA SER A 160 -9.96 15.70 2.58
C SER A 160 -8.74 16.32 3.27
N ALA A 161 -8.56 16.16 4.58
CA ALA A 161 -7.42 16.78 5.27
C ALA A 161 -6.24 15.83 5.44
N PHE A 162 -6.40 14.54 5.12
CA PHE A 162 -5.43 13.53 5.50
C PHE A 162 -4.85 12.72 4.33
N GLY A 163 -3.56 12.94 4.06
CA GLY A 163 -2.75 12.24 3.04
C GLY A 163 -2.37 10.79 3.34
N ASP A 164 -3.28 9.95 3.81
CA ASP A 164 -3.05 8.57 4.24
C ASP A 164 -3.81 7.51 3.43
N CYS A 165 -4.17 7.83 2.18
CA CYS A 165 -4.79 6.88 1.25
C CYS A 165 -4.02 5.55 1.15
N PHE A 166 -2.70 5.58 1.24
CA PHE A 166 -1.83 4.40 1.23
C PHE A 166 -2.08 3.47 2.42
N LEU A 167 -2.32 4.02 3.62
CA LEU A 167 -2.62 3.27 4.83
C LEU A 167 -4.05 2.73 4.77
N LEU A 168 -5.01 3.59 4.45
CA LEU A 168 -6.42 3.24 4.40
C LEU A 168 -6.71 2.19 3.31
N ALA A 169 -6.04 2.27 2.16
CA ALA A 169 -6.10 1.21 1.15
C ALA A 169 -5.49 -0.11 1.67
N ALA A 170 -4.39 -0.07 2.44
CA ALA A 170 -3.84 -1.27 3.05
C ALA A 170 -4.79 -1.91 4.08
N ILE A 171 -5.49 -1.10 4.87
CA ILE A 171 -6.51 -1.59 5.82
C ILE A 171 -7.70 -2.18 5.08
N ASN A 172 -8.22 -1.50 4.05
CA ASN A 172 -9.26 -2.05 3.17
C ASN A 172 -8.83 -3.37 2.53
N ALA A 173 -7.57 -3.48 2.09
CA ALA A 173 -7.02 -4.70 1.53
C ALA A 173 -7.07 -5.86 2.54
N ILE A 174 -6.69 -5.62 3.80
CA ILE A 174 -6.81 -6.60 4.89
C ILE A 174 -8.28 -6.97 5.13
N LEU A 175 -9.16 -5.99 5.28
CA LEU A 175 -10.59 -6.19 5.56
C LEU A 175 -11.32 -6.98 4.46
N SER A 176 -10.90 -6.83 3.20
CA SER A 176 -11.49 -7.55 2.07
C SER A 176 -11.14 -9.04 2.02
N LYS A 177 -10.27 -9.52 2.92
CA LYS A 177 -9.88 -10.92 3.00
C LYS A 177 -10.68 -11.68 4.06
N LYS A 178 -10.76 -13.00 3.90
CA LYS A 178 -11.39 -13.88 4.87
C LYS A 178 -10.69 -13.72 6.22
N GLY A 179 -11.45 -13.34 7.24
CA GLY A 179 -10.96 -13.05 8.59
C GLY A 179 -10.29 -11.70 8.77
N GLY A 180 -10.30 -10.82 7.75
CA GLY A 180 -9.69 -9.50 7.83
C GLY A 180 -10.24 -8.65 8.98
N ALA A 181 -11.56 -8.66 9.16
CA ALA A 181 -12.19 -7.96 10.28
C ALA A 181 -11.74 -8.48 11.65
N ASP A 182 -11.64 -9.80 11.82
CA ASP A 182 -11.17 -10.42 13.06
C ASP A 182 -9.68 -10.12 13.27
N TYR A 183 -8.89 -10.08 12.19
CA TYR A 183 -7.49 -9.65 12.22
C TYR A 183 -7.36 -8.21 12.76
N ILE A 184 -8.14 -7.25 12.25
CA ILE A 184 -8.13 -5.86 12.74
C ILE A 184 -8.59 -5.78 14.21
N MET A 185 -9.65 -6.49 14.59
CA MET A 185 -10.09 -6.52 15.99
C MET A 185 -9.03 -7.11 16.92
N ASN A 186 -8.22 -8.06 16.43
CA ASN A 186 -7.11 -8.65 17.18
C ASN A 186 -5.91 -7.69 17.30
N MET A 187 -5.83 -6.65 16.47
CA MET A 187 -4.76 -5.65 16.56
C MET A 187 -5.04 -4.60 17.63
N ILE A 188 -6.29 -4.39 18.05
CA ILE A 188 -6.65 -3.27 18.91
C ILE A 188 -7.33 -3.74 20.20
N LYS A 189 -6.82 -3.26 21.33
CA LYS A 189 -7.49 -3.33 22.64
C LYS A 189 -7.82 -1.91 23.11
N GLN A 190 -8.85 -1.77 23.93
CA GLN A 190 -9.16 -0.50 24.59
C GLN A 190 -9.27 -0.68 26.11
N ASP A 191 -8.87 0.35 26.85
CA ASP A 191 -9.26 0.58 28.23
C ASP A 191 -10.19 1.81 28.33
N LYS A 192 -10.29 2.46 29.49
CA LYS A 192 -11.16 3.64 29.68
C LYS A 192 -10.68 4.91 28.97
N GLN A 193 -9.38 5.04 28.75
CA GLN A 193 -8.75 6.29 28.28
C GLN A 193 -7.86 6.08 27.06
N HIS A 194 -7.42 4.85 26.83
CA HIS A 194 -6.45 4.52 25.79
C HIS A 194 -6.89 3.32 24.96
N ALA A 195 -6.41 3.30 23.73
CA ALA A 195 -6.32 2.09 22.93
C ALA A 195 -4.86 1.64 22.83
N TYR A 196 -4.67 0.35 22.67
CA TYR A 196 -3.38 -0.31 22.49
C TYR A 196 -3.45 -1.05 21.17
N VAL A 197 -2.63 -0.62 20.22
CA VAL A 197 -2.63 -1.12 18.85
C VAL A 197 -1.34 -1.88 18.60
N LYS A 198 -1.44 -3.16 18.27
CA LYS A 198 -0.30 -3.97 17.83
C LYS A 198 0.04 -3.65 16.39
N LEU A 199 1.23 -3.09 16.18
CA LEU A 199 1.84 -2.86 14.88
C LEU A 199 3.20 -3.58 14.81
N PHE A 200 3.86 -3.53 13.66
CA PHE A 200 5.20 -4.07 13.47
C PHE A 200 6.18 -2.95 13.11
N ASP A 201 7.32 -2.94 13.78
CA ASP A 201 8.40 -2.00 13.52
C ASP A 201 9.10 -2.37 12.20
N LEU A 202 9.26 -1.43 11.26
CA LEU A 202 9.83 -1.71 9.93
C LEU A 202 11.29 -2.18 10.01
N ASP A 203 12.06 -1.66 10.98
CA ASP A 203 13.48 -1.96 11.11
C ASP A 203 13.70 -3.36 11.73
N THR A 204 13.03 -3.62 12.86
CA THR A 204 13.23 -4.86 13.63
C THR A 204 12.28 -5.98 13.26
N GLN A 205 11.17 -5.67 12.58
CA GLN A 205 10.09 -6.60 12.23
C GLN A 205 9.42 -7.24 13.45
N THR A 206 9.66 -6.68 14.64
CA THR A 206 9.06 -7.17 15.88
C THR A 206 7.74 -6.44 16.15
N PRO A 207 6.78 -7.12 16.81
CA PRO A 207 5.55 -6.46 17.21
C PRO A 207 5.85 -5.37 18.26
N VAL A 208 5.16 -4.24 18.12
CA VAL A 208 5.21 -3.09 19.00
C VAL A 208 3.77 -2.72 19.38
N ILE A 209 3.55 -2.41 20.65
CA ILE A 209 2.22 -2.05 21.16
C ILE A 209 2.14 -0.53 21.30
N CYS A 210 1.44 0.10 20.37
CA CYS A 210 1.22 1.53 20.34
C CYS A 210 0.08 1.91 21.29
N ARG A 211 0.38 2.55 22.41
CA ARG A 211 -0.62 3.19 23.27
C ARG A 211 -1.02 4.53 22.66
N VAL A 212 -2.30 4.72 22.39
CA VAL A 212 -2.89 5.97 21.88
C VAL A 212 -4.07 6.41 22.73
N SER A 213 -4.30 7.71 22.84
CA SER A 213 -5.49 8.23 23.53
C SER A 213 -6.77 7.97 22.74
N LEU A 214 -7.85 7.61 23.45
CA LEU A 214 -9.21 7.49 22.91
C LEU A 214 -9.80 8.86 22.61
N SER A 215 -9.31 9.50 21.55
CA SER A 215 -9.83 10.77 21.07
C SER A 215 -9.87 10.85 19.55
N GLU A 216 -10.66 11.76 19.03
CA GLU A 216 -10.75 12.10 17.62
C GLU A 216 -10.25 13.53 17.38
N PHE A 217 -9.59 13.73 16.24
CA PHE A 217 -9.19 15.07 15.80
C PHE A 217 -10.38 15.81 15.19
N GLN A 218 -10.74 16.94 15.80
CA GLN A 218 -11.78 17.82 15.28
C GLN A 218 -11.18 19.19 14.95
N ASN A 219 -11.34 19.64 13.70
CA ASN A 219 -11.03 21.01 13.32
C ASN A 219 -12.31 21.84 13.43
N TYR A 220 -12.26 22.91 14.23
CA TYR A 220 -13.41 23.79 14.48
C TYR A 220 -13.50 24.95 13.47
N LEU A 221 -12.45 25.21 12.69
CA LEU A 221 -12.33 26.43 11.87
C LEU A 221 -12.82 26.27 10.43
N GLU A 222 -12.94 25.04 9.94
CA GLU A 222 -13.52 24.77 8.61
C GLU A 222 -15.00 24.49 8.78
N ASN A 223 -15.80 25.56 8.65
CA ASN A 223 -17.25 25.59 8.46
C ASN A 223 -18.04 24.45 9.15
N PRO A 224 -18.82 24.69 10.22
CA PRO A 224 -19.64 23.65 10.86
C PRO A 224 -20.64 22.94 9.90
N LYS A 225 -20.83 23.45 8.68
CA LYS A 225 -21.59 22.80 7.61
C LYS A 225 -20.80 21.77 6.78
N THR A 226 -19.46 21.82 6.71
CA THR A 226 -18.64 20.87 5.93
C THR A 226 -18.23 19.61 6.69
N GLY A 227 -18.52 19.55 8.00
CA GLY A 227 -18.37 18.33 8.79
C GLY A 227 -16.95 18.10 9.32
N SER A 228 -16.82 17.08 10.18
CA SER A 228 -15.56 16.63 10.78
C SER A 228 -14.51 16.29 9.70
N ILE A 229 -13.24 16.62 9.95
CA ILE A 229 -12.11 16.15 9.12
C ILE A 229 -12.11 14.62 9.03
N ILE A 230 -12.43 13.97 10.14
CA ILE A 230 -12.60 12.53 10.20
C ILE A 230 -13.98 12.20 9.68
N GLN A 231 -14.04 11.47 8.57
CA GLN A 231 -15.28 11.05 7.93
C GLN A 231 -15.57 9.55 8.14
N HIS A 232 -14.71 8.84 8.86
CA HIS A 232 -14.89 7.41 9.14
C HIS A 232 -16.20 7.12 9.87
N ASN A 233 -16.84 6.01 9.53
CA ASN A 233 -18.10 5.61 10.15
C ASN A 233 -17.91 4.91 11.51
N GLN A 234 -16.67 4.55 11.87
CA GLN A 234 -16.35 4.00 13.19
C GLN A 234 -15.01 4.51 13.76
N PRO A 235 -14.91 4.66 15.10
CA PRO A 235 -13.71 5.22 15.73
C PRO A 235 -12.44 4.37 15.59
N TRP A 236 -12.55 3.05 15.42
CA TRP A 236 -11.39 2.16 15.34
C TRP A 236 -10.43 2.53 14.21
N VAL A 237 -10.94 3.06 13.09
CA VAL A 237 -10.12 3.47 11.93
C VAL A 237 -9.16 4.58 12.37
N HIS A 238 -9.71 5.60 13.02
CA HIS A 238 -8.96 6.74 13.54
C HIS A 238 -7.92 6.37 14.60
N ILE A 239 -8.25 5.39 15.45
CA ILE A 239 -7.33 4.84 16.44
C ILE A 239 -6.13 4.15 15.77
N LEU A 240 -6.37 3.42 14.67
CA LEU A 240 -5.31 2.75 13.91
C LEU A 240 -4.43 3.75 13.16
N GLU A 241 -5.01 4.80 12.55
CA GLU A 241 -4.27 5.90 11.92
C GLU A 241 -3.37 6.63 12.92
N LYS A 242 -3.90 6.96 14.10
CA LYS A 242 -3.12 7.55 15.21
C LYS A 242 -1.94 6.67 15.60
N ALA A 243 -2.17 5.38 15.78
CA ALA A 243 -1.11 4.45 16.15
C ALA A 243 -0.03 4.37 15.07
N TYR A 244 -0.43 4.31 13.80
CA TYR A 244 0.48 4.31 12.65
C TYR A 244 1.29 5.60 12.57
N ALA A 245 0.64 6.76 12.68
CA ALA A 245 1.30 8.07 12.70
C ALA A 245 2.28 8.19 13.89
N GLY A 246 1.92 7.65 15.05
CA GLY A 246 2.76 7.60 16.24
C GLY A 246 4.05 6.78 16.08
N MET A 247 4.11 5.83 15.12
CA MET A 247 5.34 5.11 14.76
C MET A 247 6.35 6.02 14.03
N GLY A 248 5.88 7.10 13.40
CA GLY A 248 6.74 8.12 12.79
C GLY A 248 7.44 7.72 11.49
N TYR A 249 6.99 6.70 10.76
CA TYR A 249 7.71 6.24 9.57
C TYR A 249 7.55 7.13 8.32
N GLY A 250 8.71 7.60 7.82
CA GLY A 250 9.09 8.12 6.50
C GLY A 250 8.45 7.48 5.28
N PRO A 251 8.23 8.19 4.14
CA PRO A 251 8.08 7.51 2.85
C PRO A 251 9.39 6.78 2.48
N ASP A 252 10.54 7.25 2.95
CA ASP A 252 11.81 6.55 2.83
C ASP A 252 11.98 5.38 3.83
N GLY A 253 10.94 5.09 4.62
CA GLY A 253 10.94 4.05 5.66
C GLY A 253 11.72 4.43 6.92
N LYS A 254 12.34 5.61 6.97
CA LYS A 254 13.10 6.06 8.14
C LYS A 254 12.18 6.66 9.20
N LYS A 255 12.52 6.48 10.47
CA LYS A 255 11.82 7.18 11.55
C LYS A 255 12.02 8.68 11.43
N GLN A 256 10.91 9.40 11.51
CA GLN A 256 10.80 10.84 11.55
C GLN A 256 9.99 11.23 12.79
N TYR A 257 9.93 12.52 13.08
CA TYR A 257 9.10 13.03 14.16
C TYR A 257 7.64 12.56 14.01
N PRO A 258 7.07 11.87 15.01
CA PRO A 258 5.70 11.37 14.92
C PRO A 258 4.71 12.53 14.98
N SER A 259 4.12 12.84 13.84
CA SER A 259 3.06 13.83 13.67
C SER A 259 2.04 13.27 12.68
N PHE A 260 0.91 13.93 12.56
CA PHE A 260 0.03 13.68 11.42
C PHE A 260 0.73 14.11 10.15
N ARG A 261 1.39 13.14 9.51
CA ARG A 261 1.91 13.23 8.14
C ARG A 261 0.88 13.72 7.14
N THR A 262 -0.35 13.46 7.49
CA THR A 262 -1.55 13.77 6.77
C THR A 262 -1.84 15.27 6.75
N ILE A 263 -1.47 16.02 7.80
CA ILE A 263 -1.41 17.49 7.80
C ILE A 263 -0.05 17.97 7.27
N TYR A 264 1.02 17.23 7.62
CA TYR A 264 2.41 17.61 7.44
C TYR A 264 3.28 16.48 6.85
N GLY A 265 3.28 16.29 5.52
CA GLY A 265 4.04 15.19 4.90
C GLY A 265 3.80 14.97 3.41
N LYS A 266 4.68 14.17 2.78
CA LYS A 266 4.64 13.81 1.35
C LYS A 266 3.80 12.53 1.09
N GLY A 267 2.83 12.22 1.94
CA GLY A 267 2.13 10.93 1.93
C GLY A 267 3.00 9.76 2.40
N GLY A 268 2.75 8.58 1.86
CA GLY A 268 3.46 7.35 2.22
C GLY A 268 3.28 6.24 1.19
N HIS A 269 3.80 5.05 1.48
CA HIS A 269 3.77 3.92 0.56
C HIS A 269 2.92 2.77 1.11
N PRO A 270 2.03 2.18 0.30
CA PRO A 270 1.16 1.12 0.78
C PRO A 270 1.91 -0.16 1.12
N GLU A 271 3.08 -0.41 0.51
CA GLU A 271 3.93 -1.52 0.91
C GLU A 271 4.47 -1.41 2.34
N GLN A 272 4.78 -0.19 2.78
CA GLN A 272 5.21 0.06 4.16
C GLN A 272 4.03 -0.11 5.10
N ALA A 273 2.85 0.41 4.73
CA ALA A 273 1.64 0.23 5.53
C ALA A 273 1.27 -1.24 5.69
N LEU A 274 1.24 -2.03 4.60
CA LEU A 274 1.03 -3.47 4.67
C LEU A 274 2.07 -4.15 5.57
N TYR A 275 3.34 -3.77 5.48
CA TYR A 275 4.38 -4.35 6.32
C TYR A 275 4.18 -4.02 7.81
N VAL A 276 3.92 -2.76 8.15
CA VAL A 276 3.65 -2.33 9.53
C VAL A 276 2.39 -2.99 10.10
N LEU A 277 1.35 -3.19 9.29
CA LEU A 277 0.08 -3.78 9.73
C LEU A 277 0.16 -5.32 9.85
N THR A 278 0.99 -5.98 9.02
CA THR A 278 1.01 -7.45 8.92
C THR A 278 2.26 -8.11 9.47
N GLY A 279 3.35 -7.36 9.66
CA GLY A 279 4.67 -7.90 10.00
C GLY A 279 5.36 -8.63 8.86
N HIS A 280 4.78 -8.62 7.65
CA HIS A 280 5.32 -9.32 6.49
C HIS A 280 5.56 -8.36 5.33
N LYS A 281 6.74 -8.46 4.72
CA LYS A 281 7.10 -7.63 3.57
C LYS A 281 6.24 -8.02 2.36
N PRO A 282 5.49 -7.09 1.76
CA PRO A 282 4.71 -7.38 0.56
C PRO A 282 5.63 -7.56 -0.67
N VAL A 283 5.15 -8.32 -1.64
CA VAL A 283 5.77 -8.44 -2.96
C VAL A 283 5.39 -7.21 -3.78
N LEU A 284 6.41 -6.55 -4.34
CA LEU A 284 6.27 -5.37 -5.18
C LEU A 284 6.36 -5.76 -6.65
N HIS A 285 5.36 -5.40 -7.44
CA HIS A 285 5.39 -5.51 -8.89
C HIS A 285 5.29 -4.11 -9.50
N SER A 286 6.34 -3.69 -10.19
CA SER A 286 6.25 -2.52 -11.07
C SER A 286 5.40 -2.88 -12.29
N ILE A 287 4.43 -2.03 -12.60
CA ILE A 287 3.65 -2.17 -13.82
C ILE A 287 4.39 -1.42 -14.92
N ASN A 288 5.13 -2.17 -15.73
CA ASN A 288 5.86 -1.64 -16.88
C ASN A 288 4.85 -1.29 -17.97
N ARG A 289 4.84 0.00 -18.32
CA ARG A 289 3.95 0.54 -19.35
C ARG A 289 4.64 0.72 -20.70
N ALA A 290 5.91 0.33 -20.79
CA ALA A 290 6.69 0.42 -22.01
C ALA A 290 6.09 -0.54 -23.04
N VAL A 291 5.22 -0.01 -23.91
CA VAL A 291 4.99 -0.68 -25.16
C VAL A 291 6.12 -0.30 -26.08
N PHE A 292 6.95 -1.30 -26.30
CA PHE A 292 7.97 -1.25 -27.30
C PHE A 292 7.32 -0.94 -28.65
N THR A 293 7.54 0.28 -29.13
CA THR A 293 7.36 0.58 -30.53
C THR A 293 8.75 0.76 -31.14
N PRO A 294 9.06 0.13 -32.27
CA PRO A 294 10.41 0.12 -32.81
C PRO A 294 10.85 1.52 -33.28
N TRP A 295 9.91 2.46 -33.43
CA TRP A 295 10.17 3.85 -33.79
C TRP A 295 10.17 4.81 -32.60
N ASN A 296 9.72 4.39 -31.40
CA ASN A 296 9.92 5.21 -30.21
C ASN A 296 11.35 5.07 -29.74
N ASP A 297 11.86 6.22 -29.32
CA ASP A 297 13.21 6.38 -28.84
C ASP A 297 13.33 5.99 -27.37
N ASP A 298 12.67 4.90 -26.99
CA ASP A 298 12.73 4.38 -25.63
C ASP A 298 14.19 4.01 -25.31
N PHE A 299 14.52 3.91 -24.02
CA PHE A 299 15.90 3.75 -23.53
C PHE A 299 16.74 2.73 -24.32
N ILE A 300 16.12 1.65 -24.81
CA ILE A 300 16.74 0.61 -25.66
C ILE A 300 17.17 1.16 -27.03
N MET A 301 16.26 1.80 -27.77
CA MET A 301 16.51 2.37 -29.09
C MET A 301 17.39 3.61 -28.99
N GLY A 302 17.21 4.41 -27.94
CA GLY A 302 18.05 5.55 -27.60
C GLY A 302 19.50 5.13 -27.30
N PHE A 303 19.71 4.09 -26.49
CA PHE A 303 21.04 3.55 -26.19
C PHE A 303 21.70 2.92 -27.42
N ALA A 304 21.00 2.01 -28.12
CA ALA A 304 21.52 1.37 -29.32
C ALA A 304 21.87 2.40 -30.40
N ARG A 305 21.06 3.46 -30.53
CA ARG A 305 21.33 4.55 -31.47
C ARG A 305 22.44 5.49 -31.03
N LEU A 306 22.47 5.96 -29.77
CA LEU A 306 23.55 6.83 -29.28
C LEU A 306 24.90 6.14 -29.46
N LYS A 307 24.94 4.83 -29.19
CA LYS A 307 26.13 4.03 -29.41
C LYS A 307 26.43 3.78 -30.88
N TRP A 308 25.42 3.56 -31.73
CA TRP A 308 25.58 3.52 -33.19
C TRP A 308 26.14 4.85 -33.74
N GLN A 309 25.63 5.99 -33.27
CA GLN A 309 26.07 7.32 -33.69
C GLN A 309 27.52 7.58 -33.30
N GLN A 310 27.90 7.29 -32.04
CA GLN A 310 29.30 7.33 -31.58
C GLN A 310 30.19 6.46 -32.48
N TYR A 311 29.75 5.22 -32.74
CA TYR A 311 30.46 4.26 -33.58
C TYR A 311 30.61 4.73 -35.05
N THR A 312 29.61 5.39 -35.64
CA THR A 312 29.70 5.94 -37.02
C THR A 312 30.55 7.20 -37.14
N GLN A 313 30.75 7.95 -36.05
CA GLN A 313 31.53 9.19 -36.05
C GLN A 313 33.04 8.93 -35.96
N ASP A 314 33.45 7.81 -35.34
CA ASP A 314 34.87 7.58 -34.99
C ASP A 314 35.73 6.94 -36.11
N ASN A 315 35.18 6.60 -37.29
CA ASN A 315 35.92 6.05 -38.46
C ASN A 315 36.86 4.84 -38.22
N GLN A 316 36.93 4.27 -37.00
CA GLN A 316 37.80 3.15 -36.64
C GLN A 316 37.03 1.83 -36.65
N ARG A 317 36.57 1.41 -37.83
CA ARG A 317 36.04 0.06 -38.03
C ARG A 317 37.16 -0.96 -37.87
N THR A 318 37.16 -1.70 -36.76
CA THR A 318 37.90 -2.96 -36.66
C THR A 318 36.92 -4.09 -36.38
N GLU A 319 37.12 -5.25 -37.01
CA GLU A 319 36.24 -6.43 -36.88
C GLU A 319 36.09 -6.89 -35.41
N GLN A 320 37.05 -6.54 -34.54
CA GLN A 320 37.07 -6.86 -33.13
C GLN A 320 36.16 -5.95 -32.29
N LEU A 321 36.12 -4.64 -32.58
CA LEU A 321 35.20 -3.70 -31.93
C LEU A 321 33.74 -4.02 -32.27
N ASP A 322 33.47 -4.50 -33.49
CA ASP A 322 32.14 -4.89 -33.95
C ASP A 322 31.58 -6.06 -33.14
N LYS A 323 32.41 -7.07 -32.85
CA LYS A 323 32.02 -8.26 -32.06
C LYS A 323 31.75 -7.92 -30.59
N GLU A 324 32.62 -7.15 -29.94
CA GLU A 324 32.39 -6.75 -28.54
C GLU A 324 31.13 -5.88 -28.40
N TYR A 325 30.88 -5.03 -29.38
CA TYR A 325 29.74 -4.15 -29.41
C TYR A 325 28.41 -4.89 -29.63
N ILE A 326 28.36 -5.77 -30.62
CA ILE A 326 27.21 -6.66 -30.87
C ILE A 326 26.89 -7.46 -29.60
N ASN A 327 27.90 -8.03 -28.95
CA ASN A 327 27.73 -8.78 -27.70
C ASN A 327 27.12 -7.91 -26.58
N LYS A 328 27.44 -6.62 -26.49
CA LYS A 328 26.85 -5.72 -25.48
C LYS A 328 25.36 -5.46 -25.74
N ILE A 329 24.98 -5.25 -27.01
CA ILE A 329 23.57 -5.08 -27.38
C ILE A 329 22.81 -6.39 -27.17
N GLU A 330 23.34 -7.52 -27.61
CA GLU A 330 22.72 -8.84 -27.42
C GLU A 330 22.58 -9.20 -25.95
N ASN A 331 23.62 -8.99 -25.13
CA ASN A 331 23.53 -9.16 -23.68
C ASN A 331 22.44 -8.28 -23.09
N TYR A 332 22.36 -7.02 -23.49
CA TYR A 332 21.31 -6.11 -23.03
C TYR A 332 19.91 -6.56 -23.45
N LEU A 333 19.72 -6.97 -24.70
CA LEU A 333 18.45 -7.51 -25.20
C LEU A 333 18.07 -8.82 -24.50
N SER A 334 19.05 -9.60 -24.05
CA SER A 334 18.82 -10.81 -23.25
C SER A 334 18.49 -10.54 -21.77
N THR A 335 18.80 -9.34 -21.23
CA THR A 335 18.56 -9.04 -19.81
C THR A 335 17.08 -8.95 -19.43
N SER A 336 16.18 -8.75 -20.40
CA SER A 336 14.74 -8.80 -20.16
C SER A 336 14.07 -9.78 -21.11
N GLN A 337 13.17 -10.60 -20.56
CA GLN A 337 12.39 -11.56 -21.35
C GLN A 337 11.61 -10.87 -22.48
N GLU A 338 11.14 -9.65 -22.23
CA GLU A 338 10.40 -8.82 -23.18
C GLU A 338 11.29 -8.37 -24.33
N ASN A 339 12.48 -7.85 -24.04
CA ASN A 339 13.44 -7.38 -25.05
C ASN A 339 13.91 -8.53 -25.95
N SER A 340 14.17 -9.70 -25.35
CA SER A 340 14.57 -10.90 -26.08
C SER A 340 13.47 -11.36 -27.03
N LEU A 341 12.22 -11.37 -26.56
CA LEU A 341 11.06 -11.76 -27.37
C LEU A 341 10.82 -10.79 -28.52
N ILE A 342 10.91 -9.50 -28.26
CA ILE A 342 10.80 -8.44 -29.28
C ILE A 342 11.92 -8.59 -30.31
N TYR A 343 13.14 -8.82 -29.86
CA TYR A 343 14.29 -9.00 -30.74
C TYR A 343 14.16 -10.23 -31.64
N GLU A 344 13.73 -11.37 -31.07
CA GLU A 344 13.40 -12.56 -31.84
C GLU A 344 12.28 -12.30 -32.85
N LYS A 345 11.18 -11.66 -32.44
CA LYS A 345 9.99 -11.55 -33.30
C LYS A 345 10.10 -10.45 -34.36
N LEU A 346 10.68 -9.30 -34.04
CA LEU A 346 10.82 -8.18 -34.97
C LEU A 346 12.06 -8.28 -35.82
N PHE A 347 13.19 -8.62 -35.20
CA PHE A 347 14.49 -8.62 -35.86
C PHE A 347 14.94 -10.04 -36.22
N LYS A 348 14.08 -11.06 -36.04
CA LYS A 348 14.36 -12.47 -36.35
C LYS A 348 15.62 -12.99 -35.62
N GLY A 349 15.93 -12.41 -34.45
CA GLY A 349 17.16 -12.68 -33.70
C GLY A 349 18.44 -12.24 -34.42
N LYS A 350 18.34 -11.35 -35.41
CA LYS A 350 19.49 -10.90 -36.23
C LYS A 350 19.85 -9.46 -35.92
N ILE A 351 21.06 -9.25 -35.42
CA ILE A 351 21.54 -7.91 -35.05
C ILE A 351 21.62 -6.96 -36.26
N ASN A 352 21.93 -7.51 -37.44
CA ASN A 352 21.95 -6.73 -38.67
C ASN A 352 20.57 -6.13 -39.00
N HIS A 353 19.48 -6.83 -38.72
CA HIS A 353 18.13 -6.28 -38.93
C HIS A 353 17.86 -5.09 -38.00
N LEU A 354 18.33 -5.16 -36.74
CA LEU A 354 18.25 -4.04 -35.81
C LEU A 354 19.08 -2.85 -36.31
N PHE A 355 20.29 -3.07 -36.82
CA PHE A 355 21.10 -1.98 -37.38
C PHE A 355 20.49 -1.37 -38.64
N THR A 356 19.99 -2.19 -39.56
CA THR A 356 19.27 -1.71 -40.76
C THR A 356 18.07 -0.84 -40.36
N TRP A 357 17.34 -1.25 -39.32
CA TRP A 357 16.24 -0.48 -38.77
C TRP A 357 16.70 0.85 -38.15
N LEU A 358 17.78 0.84 -37.35
CA LEU A 358 18.34 2.05 -36.74
C LEU A 358 18.84 3.04 -37.79
N GLU A 359 19.48 2.55 -38.86
CA GLU A 359 19.91 3.38 -39.99
C GLU A 359 18.71 4.01 -40.70
N PHE A 360 17.64 3.24 -40.93
CA PHE A 360 16.40 3.72 -41.51
C PHE A 360 15.79 4.85 -40.68
N ILE A 361 15.63 4.64 -39.37
CA ILE A 361 15.09 5.67 -38.46
C ILE A 361 15.98 6.92 -38.46
N ASN A 362 17.32 6.75 -38.41
CA ASN A 362 18.25 7.87 -38.46
C ASN A 362 18.11 8.67 -39.75
N LYS A 363 17.96 8.00 -40.91
CA LYS A 363 17.74 8.67 -42.21
C LYS A 363 16.45 9.50 -42.24
N ILE A 364 15.35 8.97 -41.69
CA ILE A 364 14.09 9.72 -41.59
C ILE A 364 14.31 10.98 -40.75
N ARG A 365 14.94 10.84 -39.57
CA ARG A 365 15.24 11.96 -38.66
C ARG A 365 16.13 13.03 -39.28
N THR A 366 17.17 12.63 -40.01
CA THR A 366 18.09 13.57 -40.65
C THR A 366 17.45 14.31 -41.82
N LYS A 367 16.48 13.69 -42.52
CA LYS A 367 15.77 14.34 -43.63
C LYS A 367 14.79 15.39 -43.13
N ASP A 368 13.97 15.04 -42.15
CA ASP A 368 13.01 15.96 -41.53
C ASP A 368 12.66 15.51 -40.11
N TYR A 369 13.39 16.06 -39.14
CA TYR A 369 13.21 15.72 -37.74
C TYR A 369 11.83 16.12 -37.21
N ASN A 370 11.26 17.24 -37.65
CA ASN A 370 9.95 17.69 -37.18
C ASN A 370 8.85 16.79 -37.74
N TYR A 371 8.95 16.38 -39.01
CA TYR A 371 8.04 15.41 -39.59
C TYR A 371 8.13 14.06 -38.90
N TYR A 372 9.34 13.52 -38.71
CA TYR A 372 9.54 12.29 -37.94
C TYR A 372 8.94 12.43 -36.54
N LYS A 373 9.29 13.51 -35.83
CA LYS A 373 8.79 13.80 -34.49
C LYS A 373 7.27 13.88 -34.48
N ASN A 374 6.60 14.40 -35.51
CA ASN A 374 5.14 14.45 -35.56
C ASN A 374 4.51 13.10 -35.96
N LEU A 375 5.22 12.31 -36.77
CA LEU A 375 4.81 10.97 -37.20
C LEU A 375 4.88 9.95 -36.06
N VAL A 376 6.00 9.98 -35.31
CA VAL A 376 6.29 9.05 -34.22
C VAL A 376 6.16 9.71 -32.86
N ALA A 377 5.76 10.99 -32.80
CA ALA A 377 5.29 11.56 -31.54
C ALA A 377 4.28 10.55 -31.02
N PRO A 378 4.32 10.23 -29.72
CA PRO A 378 3.17 9.56 -29.15
C PRO A 378 1.96 10.37 -29.62
N ALA A 379 0.96 9.71 -30.21
CA ALA A 379 -0.40 10.25 -30.27
C ALA A 379 -0.59 11.01 -28.95
N PRO A 380 -1.08 12.27 -29.02
CA PRO A 380 -0.82 13.34 -28.03
C PRO A 380 -0.65 12.75 -26.64
N LEU A 381 0.33 13.23 -25.86
CA LEU A 381 0.82 12.75 -24.53
C LEU A 381 -0.24 12.33 -23.47
N SER A 382 -1.51 12.39 -23.82
CA SER A 382 -2.73 11.95 -23.18
C SER A 382 -3.60 11.04 -24.08
N SER A 383 -4.24 10.08 -23.44
CA SER A 383 -5.58 9.61 -23.83
C SER A 383 -5.77 8.57 -24.92
N GLN A 384 -4.96 8.47 -25.97
CA GLN A 384 -5.22 7.42 -26.96
C GLN A 384 -4.49 6.12 -26.64
N GLN A 385 -5.30 5.10 -26.34
CA GLN A 385 -4.92 3.69 -26.27
C GLN A 385 -4.08 3.27 -27.48
N PHE A 386 -3.61 2.04 -27.47
CA PHE A 386 -3.11 1.35 -28.65
C PHE A 386 -4.17 1.32 -29.77
N ASP A 387 -4.35 2.44 -30.46
CA ASP A 387 -5.22 2.52 -31.61
C ASP A 387 -4.50 1.81 -32.74
N THR A 388 -4.96 0.60 -33.01
CA THR A 388 -4.46 -0.20 -34.13
C THR A 388 -4.53 0.60 -35.43
N ALA A 389 -5.52 1.50 -35.59
CA ALA A 389 -5.61 2.37 -36.76
C ALA A 389 -4.49 3.42 -36.78
N HIS A 390 -4.18 4.06 -35.65
CA HIS A 390 -3.04 4.96 -35.53
C HIS A 390 -1.71 4.25 -35.85
N TYR A 391 -1.45 3.08 -35.27
CA TYR A 391 -0.22 2.34 -35.57
C TYR A 391 -0.17 1.80 -36.99
N THR A 392 -1.31 1.38 -37.55
CA THR A 392 -1.41 1.03 -38.96
C THR A 392 -1.07 2.22 -39.84
N THR A 393 -1.51 3.43 -39.45
CA THR A 393 -1.15 4.68 -40.13
C THR A 393 0.36 4.93 -40.06
N ILE A 394 0.96 4.83 -38.87
CA ILE A 394 2.42 4.96 -38.70
C ILE A 394 3.17 3.93 -39.55
N ILE A 395 2.77 2.66 -39.52
CA ILE A 395 3.42 1.58 -40.29
C ILE A 395 3.32 1.84 -41.79
N ASN A 396 2.14 2.24 -42.28
CA ASN A 396 1.95 2.55 -43.69
C ASN A 396 2.80 3.74 -44.12
N GLU A 397 2.92 4.73 -43.25
CA GLU A 397 3.75 5.90 -43.48
C GLU A 397 5.25 5.55 -43.46
N LEU A 398 5.70 4.72 -42.51
CA LEU A 398 7.06 4.18 -42.50
C LEU A 398 7.35 3.30 -43.73
N LYS A 399 6.36 2.54 -44.23
CA LYS A 399 6.49 1.79 -45.50
C LYS A 399 6.66 2.74 -46.68
N ARG A 400 5.92 3.85 -46.73
CA ARG A 400 6.07 4.90 -47.74
C ARG A 400 7.48 5.50 -47.70
N LEU A 401 7.94 5.91 -46.51
CA LEU A 401 9.28 6.46 -46.31
C LEU A 401 10.40 5.49 -46.66
N ASN A 402 10.25 4.19 -46.39
CA ASN A 402 11.22 3.17 -46.81
C ASN A 402 11.36 3.13 -48.36
N GLY A 403 10.26 3.31 -49.09
CA GLY A 403 10.30 3.45 -50.54
C GLY A 403 11.08 4.69 -51.00
N GLU A 404 10.83 5.85 -50.37
CA GLU A 404 11.43 7.12 -50.75
C GLU A 404 12.91 7.28 -50.37
N LEU A 405 13.33 6.74 -49.22
CA LEU A 405 14.66 6.97 -48.65
C LEU A 405 15.68 5.89 -48.97
N LEU A 406 15.21 4.67 -49.20
CA LEU A 406 16.08 3.49 -49.27
C LEU A 406 15.88 2.67 -50.56
N ASN A 407 15.15 3.17 -51.55
CA ASN A 407 14.78 2.40 -52.74
C ASN A 407 14.14 1.05 -52.37
N ILE A 408 13.25 1.03 -51.36
CA ILE A 408 12.58 -0.17 -50.84
C ILE A 408 13.59 -1.17 -50.26
N ASN A 409 14.11 -0.89 -49.07
CA ASN A 409 14.90 -1.89 -48.35
C ASN A 409 13.98 -3.02 -47.87
N GLN A 410 14.23 -4.25 -48.32
CA GLN A 410 13.41 -5.42 -48.03
C GLN A 410 13.44 -5.81 -46.55
N GLU A 411 14.56 -5.61 -45.85
CA GLU A 411 14.67 -5.91 -44.41
C GLU A 411 13.81 -4.95 -43.59
N VAL A 412 13.82 -3.65 -43.90
CA VAL A 412 12.93 -2.66 -43.26
C VAL A 412 11.47 -3.01 -43.50
N LYS A 413 11.12 -3.43 -44.73
CA LYS A 413 9.76 -3.87 -45.08
C LYS A 413 9.35 -5.12 -44.28
N ASP A 414 10.25 -6.09 -44.14
CA ASP A 414 10.06 -7.29 -43.34
C ASP A 414 9.84 -6.97 -41.87
N ILE A 415 10.62 -6.04 -41.30
CA ILE A 415 10.48 -5.59 -39.91
C ILE A 415 9.13 -4.90 -39.71
N LEU A 416 8.75 -3.99 -40.60
CA LEU A 416 7.45 -3.30 -40.56
C LEU A 416 6.28 -4.26 -40.71
N ASN A 417 6.40 -5.30 -41.54
CA ASN A 417 5.39 -6.34 -41.68
C ASN A 417 5.34 -7.26 -40.45
N SER A 418 6.50 -7.60 -39.87
CA SER A 418 6.58 -8.38 -38.64
C SER A 418 5.91 -7.61 -37.50
N TYR A 419 6.16 -6.30 -37.40
CA TYR A 419 5.47 -5.43 -36.46
C TYR A 419 3.96 -5.35 -36.78
N ALA A 420 3.56 -5.10 -38.02
CA ALA A 420 2.15 -5.12 -38.43
C ALA A 420 1.42 -6.42 -38.00
N ASN A 421 2.07 -7.56 -38.17
CA ASN A 421 1.54 -8.87 -37.78
C ASN A 421 1.52 -9.09 -36.26
N LEU A 422 2.43 -8.46 -35.52
CA LEU A 422 2.42 -8.47 -34.05
C LEU A 422 1.29 -7.61 -33.50
N ILE A 423 1.01 -6.48 -34.15
CA ILE A 423 0.00 -5.53 -33.69
C ILE A 423 -1.39 -5.77 -34.22
N ALA A 424 -1.52 -6.54 -35.32
CA ALA A 424 -2.80 -6.85 -35.89
C ALA A 424 -3.62 -7.67 -34.87
N PRO A 425 -4.87 -7.27 -34.58
CA PRO A 425 -5.74 -8.04 -33.70
C PRO A 425 -5.95 -9.41 -34.34
N LYS A 426 -5.38 -10.45 -33.73
CA LYS A 426 -5.70 -11.83 -34.11
C LYS A 426 -7.06 -12.13 -33.51
N SER A 427 -8.09 -12.25 -34.34
CA SER A 427 -9.38 -12.76 -33.90
C SER A 427 -9.14 -14.09 -33.18
N PRO A 428 -9.55 -14.23 -31.91
CA PRO A 428 -9.47 -15.52 -31.26
C PRO A 428 -10.29 -16.50 -32.10
N SER A 429 -9.63 -17.54 -32.62
CA SER A 429 -10.34 -18.66 -33.22
C SER A 429 -11.24 -19.23 -32.12
N ALA A 430 -12.56 -19.05 -32.26
CA ALA A 430 -13.55 -19.33 -31.21
C ALA A 430 -13.57 -20.79 -30.73
N ASN A 431 -12.78 -21.69 -31.35
CA ASN A 431 -12.81 -23.13 -31.13
C ASN A 431 -11.44 -23.79 -30.85
N GLN A 432 -10.36 -23.03 -30.59
CA GLN A 432 -9.09 -23.64 -30.19
C GLN A 432 -8.72 -23.32 -28.75
N PRO A 433 -8.59 -24.33 -27.86
CA PRO A 433 -8.03 -24.12 -26.53
C PRO A 433 -6.58 -23.63 -26.67
N LEU A 434 -6.24 -22.58 -25.92
CA LEU A 434 -4.88 -22.05 -25.83
C LEU A 434 -3.93 -23.19 -25.41
N GLN A 435 -3.10 -23.67 -26.33
CA GLN A 435 -2.06 -24.64 -25.98
C GLN A 435 -0.97 -23.89 -25.19
N GLU A 436 -0.56 -24.43 -24.03
CA GLU A 436 0.47 -23.85 -23.16
C GLU A 436 1.83 -23.61 -23.87
N ASN A 437 2.03 -24.21 -25.05
CA ASN A 437 3.23 -24.08 -25.87
C ASN A 437 3.09 -23.16 -27.10
N GLU A 438 1.93 -22.53 -27.35
CA GLU A 438 1.84 -21.47 -28.35
C GLU A 438 2.58 -20.22 -27.85
N THR A 439 3.86 -20.17 -28.21
CA THR A 439 4.83 -19.11 -27.98
C THR A 439 4.23 -17.69 -27.96
N GLN A 440 3.90 -17.23 -26.74
CA GLN A 440 3.87 -15.83 -26.30
C GLN A 440 3.66 -14.82 -27.44
N SER A 441 2.52 -14.87 -28.15
CA SER A 441 2.20 -13.78 -29.09
C SER A 441 2.24 -12.50 -28.27
N VAL A 442 3.11 -11.55 -28.61
CA VAL A 442 3.05 -10.22 -27.99
C VAL A 442 1.79 -9.59 -28.56
N TYR A 443 0.65 -9.87 -27.92
CA TYR A 443 -0.61 -9.24 -28.29
C TYR A 443 -0.46 -7.77 -27.93
N ILE A 444 -0.82 -6.89 -28.84
CA ILE A 444 -1.08 -5.50 -28.49
C ILE A 444 -2.42 -5.45 -27.76
N ALA A 445 -2.46 -4.67 -26.68
CA ALA A 445 -3.67 -4.41 -25.94
C ALA A 445 -4.68 -3.79 -26.90
N GLY A 446 -5.88 -4.34 -26.99
CA GLY A 446 -6.95 -3.65 -27.71
C GLY A 446 -7.41 -2.42 -26.94
N PRO A 447 -8.34 -1.64 -27.52
CA PRO A 447 -9.09 -0.63 -26.78
C PRO A 447 -9.74 -1.20 -25.51
N THR A 448 -9.97 -0.35 -24.50
CA THR A 448 -10.66 -0.74 -23.27
C THR A 448 -12.03 -1.35 -23.58
N GLY A 449 -12.31 -2.50 -22.96
CA GLY A 449 -13.56 -3.24 -23.11
C GLY A 449 -13.60 -4.26 -24.25
N THR A 450 -12.60 -4.29 -25.13
CA THR A 450 -12.54 -5.24 -26.25
C THR A 450 -12.21 -6.68 -25.82
N GLY A 451 -11.71 -6.87 -24.60
CA GLY A 451 -11.26 -8.18 -24.11
C GLY A 451 -9.93 -8.65 -24.70
N GLN A 452 -9.26 -7.79 -25.47
CA GLN A 452 -7.95 -8.06 -26.06
C GLN A 452 -6.86 -7.51 -25.17
N TYR A 453 -6.01 -8.39 -24.62
CA TYR A 453 -4.97 -8.04 -23.67
C TYR A 453 -3.61 -8.59 -24.12
N THR A 454 -2.53 -7.91 -23.73
CA THR A 454 -1.16 -8.39 -23.93
C THR A 454 -0.87 -9.62 -23.06
N THR A 455 0.16 -10.40 -23.42
CA THR A 455 0.66 -11.47 -22.54
C THR A 455 1.09 -10.93 -21.17
N TYR A 456 1.67 -9.72 -21.15
CA TYR A 456 2.05 -9.04 -19.92
C TYR A 456 0.83 -8.72 -19.05
N GLN A 457 -0.21 -8.12 -19.64
CA GLN A 457 -1.46 -7.83 -18.94
C GLN A 457 -2.12 -9.10 -18.40
N HIS A 458 -2.17 -10.17 -19.20
CA HIS A 458 -2.66 -11.47 -18.75
C HIS A 458 -1.87 -12.01 -17.54
N ARG A 459 -0.54 -11.90 -17.57
CA ARG A 459 0.31 -12.30 -16.43
C ARG A 459 0.00 -11.47 -15.18
N ILE A 460 -0.19 -10.15 -15.31
CA ILE A 460 -0.60 -9.29 -14.20
C ILE A 460 -1.97 -9.72 -13.65
N PHE A 461 -2.94 -9.98 -14.52
CA PHE A 461 -4.27 -10.44 -14.11
C PHE A 461 -4.21 -11.78 -13.37
N GLU A 462 -3.52 -12.79 -13.89
CA GLU A 462 -3.37 -14.08 -13.22
C GLU A 462 -2.59 -13.95 -11.91
N THR A 463 -1.60 -13.05 -11.82
CA THR A 463 -0.88 -12.76 -10.56
C THR A 463 -1.84 -12.23 -9.50
N ILE A 464 -2.67 -11.25 -9.87
CA ILE A 464 -3.67 -10.65 -8.97
C ILE A 464 -4.73 -11.69 -8.57
N LYS A 465 -5.27 -12.42 -9.53
CA LYS A 465 -6.26 -13.49 -9.31
C LYS A 465 -5.72 -14.55 -8.34
N ASN A 466 -4.53 -15.09 -8.59
CA ASN A 466 -3.90 -16.08 -7.72
C ASN A 466 -3.70 -15.52 -6.31
N ALA A 467 -3.27 -14.26 -6.17
CA ALA A 467 -3.10 -13.63 -4.86
C ALA A 467 -4.45 -13.47 -4.11
N LEU A 468 -5.51 -13.06 -4.80
CA LEU A 468 -6.85 -12.95 -4.22
C LEU A 468 -7.38 -14.31 -3.77
N GLU A 469 -7.22 -15.35 -4.59
CA GLU A 469 -7.61 -16.73 -4.28
C GLU A 469 -6.82 -17.31 -3.09
N ASN A 470 -5.58 -16.86 -2.90
CA ASN A 470 -4.74 -17.21 -1.75
C ASN A 470 -4.96 -16.30 -0.51
N ASN A 471 -6.04 -15.52 -0.48
CA ASN A 471 -6.39 -14.66 0.65
C ASN A 471 -5.31 -13.61 0.98
N CYS A 472 -4.55 -13.15 -0.03
CA CYS A 472 -3.55 -12.10 0.12
C CYS A 472 -4.21 -10.70 -0.01
N PRO A 473 -3.89 -9.74 0.87
CA PRO A 473 -4.32 -8.35 0.70
C PRO A 473 -3.54 -7.69 -0.45
N ILE A 474 -4.23 -6.92 -1.30
CA ILE A 474 -3.63 -6.31 -2.49
C ILE A 474 -4.01 -4.84 -2.58
N THR A 475 -3.01 -4.00 -2.83
CA THR A 475 -3.19 -2.57 -3.17
C THR A 475 -2.52 -2.26 -4.50
N CYS A 476 -2.90 -1.16 -5.11
CA CYS A 476 -2.26 -0.64 -6.30
C CYS A 476 -2.12 0.88 -6.24
N SER A 477 -0.97 1.39 -6.68
CA SER A 477 -0.68 2.82 -6.75
C SER A 477 -0.89 3.32 -8.16
N MET A 478 -1.62 4.43 -8.32
CA MET A 478 -1.72 5.12 -9.60
C MET A 478 -0.41 5.82 -9.94
N GLY A 479 -0.15 6.02 -11.23
CA GLY A 479 1.07 6.66 -11.70
C GLY A 479 1.13 8.16 -11.35
N ASN A 480 2.32 8.73 -11.53
CA ASN A 480 2.61 10.14 -11.33
C ASN A 480 3.01 10.82 -12.64
N ASN A 481 2.23 11.82 -13.04
CA ASN A 481 2.45 12.63 -14.23
C ASN A 481 3.74 13.48 -14.16
N GLN A 482 4.24 13.81 -12.95
CA GLN A 482 5.48 14.59 -12.80
C GLN A 482 6.78 13.77 -12.97
N GLN A 483 6.73 12.47 -12.72
CA GLN A 483 7.91 11.60 -12.79
C GLN A 483 8.02 10.86 -14.13
N GLY A 484 7.12 11.16 -15.09
CA GLY A 484 6.97 10.37 -16.32
C GLY A 484 6.31 9.01 -16.08
N ASP A 485 5.87 8.74 -14.86
CA ASP A 485 5.24 7.50 -14.44
C ASP A 485 3.72 7.48 -14.73
N ALA A 486 3.12 8.57 -15.23
CA ALA A 486 1.76 8.60 -15.77
C ALA A 486 1.64 9.45 -17.03
N PHE A 487 1.08 8.83 -18.07
CA PHE A 487 0.67 9.46 -19.33
C PHE A 487 -0.86 9.56 -19.35
N TYR A 488 -1.41 10.38 -18.46
CA TYR A 488 -2.77 10.85 -18.67
C TYR A 488 -2.91 12.32 -18.34
N GLU A 489 -3.64 13.02 -19.19
CA GLU A 489 -4.00 14.43 -18.95
C GLU A 489 -4.90 14.51 -17.72
N LYS A 490 -4.83 15.63 -17.00
CA LYS A 490 -5.66 15.90 -15.82
C LYS A 490 -7.17 15.69 -16.07
N ASP A 491 -7.61 15.84 -17.32
CA ASP A 491 -9.02 15.72 -17.73
C ASP A 491 -9.38 14.33 -18.31
N GLU A 492 -8.42 13.44 -18.45
CA GLU A 492 -8.60 12.18 -19.17
C GLU A 492 -9.41 11.14 -18.39
N VAL A 493 -9.30 11.14 -17.06
CA VAL A 493 -10.01 10.16 -16.22
C VAL A 493 -10.65 10.84 -15.03
N GLN A 494 -11.91 11.23 -15.19
CA GLN A 494 -12.71 11.66 -14.06
C GLN A 494 -13.00 10.44 -13.16
N GLY A 495 -12.51 10.47 -11.91
CA GLY A 495 -12.74 9.44 -10.90
C GLY A 495 -11.54 8.54 -10.57
N LEU A 496 -10.43 8.64 -11.33
CA LEU A 496 -9.13 8.07 -10.93
C LEU A 496 -8.14 9.19 -10.61
N TYR A 497 -7.48 9.09 -9.45
CA TYR A 497 -6.60 10.13 -8.95
C TYR A 497 -5.13 9.72 -9.11
N ALA A 498 -4.32 10.61 -9.68
CA ALA A 498 -2.87 10.41 -9.80
C ALA A 498 -2.21 10.39 -8.43
N GLN A 499 -1.11 9.66 -8.28
CA GLN A 499 -0.41 9.48 -6.99
C GLN A 499 -1.29 8.91 -5.85
N HIS A 500 -2.48 8.37 -6.17
CA HIS A 500 -3.39 7.79 -5.20
C HIS A 500 -3.23 6.28 -5.08
N VAL A 501 -3.70 5.70 -3.97
CA VAL A 501 -3.67 4.25 -3.75
C VAL A 501 -5.08 3.69 -3.65
N TYR A 502 -5.33 2.61 -4.38
CA TYR A 502 -6.58 1.87 -4.36
C TYR A 502 -6.37 0.46 -3.79
N THR A 503 -7.45 -0.11 -3.27
CA THR A 503 -7.50 -1.52 -2.87
C THR A 503 -8.01 -2.36 -4.03
N ILE A 504 -7.40 -3.53 -4.28
CA ILE A 504 -7.99 -4.52 -5.20
C ILE A 504 -8.79 -5.52 -4.38
N LEU A 505 -10.11 -5.45 -4.51
CA LEU A 505 -11.06 -6.27 -3.75
C LEU A 505 -11.24 -7.65 -4.39
N ASP A 506 -11.38 -7.69 -5.72
CA ASP A 506 -11.86 -8.86 -6.45
C ASP A 506 -11.46 -8.80 -7.94
N TYR A 507 -11.73 -9.87 -8.68
CA TYR A 507 -11.58 -9.94 -10.14
C TYR A 507 -12.85 -10.48 -10.81
N ARG A 508 -13.08 -10.12 -12.07
CA ARG A 508 -14.20 -10.62 -12.88
C ARG A 508 -13.74 -10.96 -14.28
N VAL A 509 -14.35 -11.98 -14.85
CA VAL A 509 -14.29 -12.29 -16.27
C VAL A 509 -15.72 -12.27 -16.79
N GLU A 510 -16.01 -11.38 -17.74
CA GLU A 510 -17.35 -11.15 -18.26
C GLU A 510 -17.29 -11.10 -19.79
N GLN A 511 -18.24 -11.73 -20.48
CA GLN A 511 -18.34 -11.60 -21.93
C GLN A 511 -18.82 -10.20 -22.31
N ASN A 512 -18.07 -9.52 -23.18
CA ASN A 512 -18.44 -8.22 -23.73
C ASN A 512 -19.46 -8.35 -24.88
N SER A 513 -19.83 -7.22 -25.49
CA SER A 513 -20.77 -7.17 -26.63
C SER A 513 -20.29 -7.90 -27.88
N TYR A 514 -19.00 -8.27 -27.95
CA TYR A 514 -18.42 -9.09 -29.00
C TYR A 514 -18.37 -10.59 -28.66
N GLY A 515 -18.86 -11.00 -27.49
CA GLY A 515 -18.74 -12.38 -27.00
C GLY A 515 -17.33 -12.77 -26.58
N ILE A 516 -16.44 -11.80 -26.35
CA ILE A 516 -15.06 -12.01 -25.90
C ILE A 516 -15.00 -11.78 -24.39
N ASP A 517 -14.24 -12.62 -23.68
CA ASP A 517 -14.01 -12.50 -22.24
C ASP A 517 -13.16 -11.27 -21.88
N SER A 518 -13.82 -10.23 -21.38
CA SER A 518 -13.18 -9.07 -20.77
C SER A 518 -12.84 -9.34 -19.30
N LYS A 519 -11.66 -8.87 -18.89
CA LYS A 519 -11.07 -9.03 -17.56
C LYS A 519 -11.14 -7.71 -16.81
N TYR A 520 -11.82 -7.73 -15.68
CA TYR A 520 -11.98 -6.58 -14.81
C TYR A 520 -11.40 -6.85 -13.43
N LEU A 521 -10.90 -5.80 -12.80
CA LEU A 521 -10.54 -5.78 -11.39
C LEU A 521 -11.57 -4.92 -10.65
N VAL A 522 -11.97 -5.36 -9.47
CA VAL A 522 -12.85 -4.58 -8.59
C VAL A 522 -11.97 -3.79 -7.62
N LEU A 523 -12.02 -2.47 -7.70
CA LEU A 523 -11.22 -1.56 -6.90
C LEU A 523 -12.09 -0.88 -5.83
N ALA A 524 -11.46 -0.48 -4.73
CA ALA A 524 -12.05 0.45 -3.75
C ALA A 524 -11.14 1.66 -3.55
N ASN A 525 -11.75 2.85 -3.66
CA ASN A 525 -11.16 4.13 -3.29
C ASN A 525 -11.25 4.31 -1.76
N PRO A 526 -10.14 4.53 -1.04
CA PRO A 526 -10.17 4.79 0.41
C PRO A 526 -10.95 6.04 0.81
N TRP A 527 -11.23 6.99 -0.09
CA TRP A 527 -12.18 8.08 0.17
C TRP A 527 -13.62 7.60 0.38
N GLY A 528 -13.96 6.35 0.06
CA GLY A 528 -15.31 5.80 0.22
C GLY A 528 -16.33 6.33 -0.79
N GLU A 529 -16.09 7.52 -1.32
CA GLU A 529 -16.81 8.15 -2.41
C GLU A 529 -15.95 8.23 -3.68
N LYS A 530 -16.61 8.43 -4.82
CA LYS A 530 -16.00 8.67 -6.14
C LYS A 530 -15.17 7.50 -6.68
N GLY A 531 -15.57 7.05 -7.85
CA GLY A 531 -14.89 6.02 -8.61
C GLY A 531 -15.19 6.17 -10.08
N VAL A 532 -15.07 5.09 -10.83
CA VAL A 532 -15.40 5.08 -12.25
C VAL A 532 -16.50 4.09 -12.61
N SER A 533 -17.18 4.36 -13.71
CA SER A 533 -18.11 3.46 -14.38
C SER A 533 -17.84 3.49 -15.87
N TYR A 534 -18.30 2.48 -16.58
CA TYR A 534 -18.14 2.40 -18.03
C TYR A 534 -19.45 2.69 -18.75
N ILE A 535 -19.38 3.47 -19.81
CA ILE A 535 -20.41 3.52 -20.85
C ILE A 535 -19.86 2.89 -22.13
N ASP A 536 -20.71 2.09 -22.78
CA ASP A 536 -20.41 1.59 -24.12
C ASP A 536 -20.52 2.76 -25.11
N ASN A 537 -19.46 2.97 -25.87
CA ASN A 537 -19.34 3.93 -26.94
C ASN A 537 -18.87 3.19 -28.21
N HIS A 538 -19.84 2.66 -28.96
CA HIS A 538 -19.60 1.93 -30.21
C HIS A 538 -18.65 0.73 -30.06
N GLY A 539 -18.79 0.00 -28.96
CA GLY A 539 -18.01 -1.19 -28.63
C GLY A 539 -16.63 -0.91 -28.02
N THR A 540 -16.34 0.35 -27.72
CA THR A 540 -15.26 0.73 -26.79
C THR A 540 -15.88 1.22 -25.50
N LEU A 541 -15.22 0.98 -24.35
CA LEU A 541 -15.70 1.51 -23.08
C LEU A 541 -15.05 2.86 -22.78
N LYS A 542 -15.87 3.83 -22.40
CA LYS A 542 -15.41 5.13 -21.90
C LYS A 542 -15.67 5.23 -20.40
N LEU A 543 -14.66 5.69 -19.66
CA LEU A 543 -14.75 5.95 -18.23
C LEU A 543 -15.61 7.18 -17.95
N LEU A 544 -16.51 7.07 -16.98
CA LEU A 544 -17.27 8.16 -16.38
C LEU A 544 -17.12 8.15 -14.87
N LEU A 545 -17.06 9.34 -14.27
CA LEU A 545 -17.13 9.50 -12.83
C LEU A 545 -18.43 8.91 -12.27
N THR A 546 -18.34 8.20 -11.15
CA THR A 546 -19.49 7.75 -10.37
C THR A 546 -19.28 8.09 -8.90
N GLU A 547 -20.34 8.28 -8.13
CA GLU A 547 -20.25 8.57 -6.69
C GLU A 547 -19.92 7.33 -5.83
N LYS A 548 -19.77 6.16 -6.45
CA LYS A 548 -19.43 4.91 -5.74
C LYS A 548 -17.91 4.78 -5.57
N GLY A 549 -17.44 4.65 -4.33
CA GLY A 549 -16.03 4.35 -4.05
C GLY A 549 -15.58 2.96 -4.48
N GLN A 550 -16.50 2.02 -4.74
CA GLN A 550 -16.19 0.69 -5.28
C GLN A 550 -16.63 0.58 -6.74
N PHE A 551 -15.73 0.11 -7.60
CA PHE A 551 -15.95 0.07 -9.05
C PHE A 551 -15.16 -1.02 -9.75
N LYS A 552 -15.57 -1.35 -10.99
CA LYS A 552 -14.83 -2.25 -11.89
C LYS A 552 -13.93 -1.43 -12.80
N LEU A 553 -12.69 -1.86 -12.98
CA LEU A 553 -11.74 -1.30 -13.94
C LEU A 553 -11.29 -2.41 -14.89
N ASP A 554 -11.43 -2.19 -16.19
CA ASP A 554 -10.94 -3.10 -17.22
C ASP A 554 -9.41 -3.18 -17.15
N LEU A 555 -8.87 -4.35 -17.47
CA LEU A 555 -7.44 -4.62 -17.35
C LEU A 555 -6.56 -3.70 -18.25
N ASN A 556 -7.08 -3.23 -19.40
CA ASN A 556 -6.36 -2.26 -20.22
C ASN A 556 -6.21 -0.93 -19.49
N ASP A 557 -7.28 -0.40 -18.91
CA ASP A 557 -7.22 0.82 -18.10
C ASP A 557 -6.41 0.62 -16.83
N PHE A 558 -6.55 -0.52 -16.16
CA PHE A 558 -5.77 -0.79 -14.94
C PHE A 558 -4.27 -0.72 -15.20
N THR A 559 -3.78 -1.44 -16.21
CA THR A 559 -2.35 -1.46 -16.54
C THR A 559 -1.85 -0.14 -17.14
N ARG A 560 -2.75 0.64 -17.73
CA ARG A 560 -2.48 2.00 -18.20
C ARG A 560 -2.28 2.99 -17.05
N PHE A 561 -3.13 2.97 -16.04
CA PHE A 561 -3.14 4.00 -14.97
C PHE A 561 -2.32 3.60 -13.74
N THR A 562 -2.17 2.31 -13.48
CA THR A 562 -1.47 1.78 -12.30
C THR A 562 0.04 1.70 -12.53
N SER A 563 0.85 2.16 -11.59
CA SER A 563 2.32 2.16 -11.66
C SER A 563 2.93 1.00 -10.87
N LYS A 564 2.32 0.66 -9.74
CA LYS A 564 2.81 -0.35 -8.82
C LYS A 564 1.65 -1.18 -8.28
N LEU A 565 1.92 -2.45 -8.07
CA LEU A 565 1.05 -3.41 -7.42
C LEU A 565 1.78 -3.96 -6.19
N GLN A 566 1.12 -3.94 -5.03
CA GLN A 566 1.65 -4.47 -3.78
C GLN A 566 0.78 -5.62 -3.30
N ILE A 567 1.38 -6.80 -3.14
CA ILE A 567 0.71 -8.02 -2.71
C ILE A 567 1.26 -8.40 -1.35
N GLY A 568 0.45 -8.26 -0.31
CA GLY A 568 0.79 -8.74 1.03
C GLY A 568 0.80 -10.26 1.10
N THR A 569 1.25 -10.80 2.24
CA THR A 569 1.18 -12.24 2.48
C THR A 569 -0.25 -12.67 2.78
N SER A 570 -0.56 -13.95 2.48
CA SER A 570 -1.85 -14.55 2.83
C SER A 570 -2.15 -14.29 4.30
N LEU A 571 -3.35 -13.78 4.58
CA LEU A 571 -3.84 -13.72 5.95
C LEU A 571 -4.17 -15.15 6.38
N GLN A 572 -3.15 -15.84 6.86
CA GLN A 572 -3.32 -17.00 7.71
C GLN A 572 -4.00 -16.46 8.95
N ILE A 573 -5.34 -16.55 8.99
CA ILE A 573 -5.98 -16.72 10.28
C ILE A 573 -5.37 -18.05 10.74
N THR A 574 -4.34 -18.01 11.57
CA THR A 574 -4.01 -19.13 12.46
C THR A 574 -5.26 -19.29 13.28
N ALA A 575 -6.23 -19.99 12.70
CA ALA A 575 -7.61 -20.06 13.11
C ALA A 575 -7.57 -20.88 14.36
N THR A 576 -7.24 -20.22 15.47
CA THR A 576 -7.50 -20.62 16.83
C THR A 576 -7.25 -22.11 17.09
N LYS A 577 -6.37 -22.83 16.37
CA LYS A 577 -6.06 -24.22 16.72
C LYS A 577 -5.28 -24.23 18.01
N ASP A 578 -4.35 -23.29 18.16
CA ASP A 578 -3.67 -23.03 19.43
C ASP A 578 -4.61 -22.45 20.48
N HIS A 579 -5.57 -21.59 20.11
CA HIS A 579 -6.50 -20.99 21.08
C HIS A 579 -7.62 -21.94 21.53
N LEU A 580 -8.14 -22.79 20.64
CA LEU A 580 -9.06 -23.90 20.92
C LEU A 580 -8.32 -25.04 21.60
N GLN A 581 -7.03 -25.31 21.30
CA GLN A 581 -6.23 -26.26 22.06
C GLN A 581 -5.93 -25.72 23.45
N GLN A 582 -5.53 -24.46 23.62
CA GLN A 582 -5.33 -23.84 24.93
C GLN A 582 -6.65 -23.77 25.73
N ASN A 583 -7.77 -23.44 25.09
CA ASN A 583 -9.07 -23.45 25.76
C ASN A 583 -9.53 -24.88 26.07
N LYS A 584 -9.30 -25.87 25.21
CA LYS A 584 -9.55 -27.30 25.51
C LYS A 584 -8.64 -27.81 26.62
N GLN A 585 -7.37 -27.45 26.64
CA GLN A 585 -6.38 -27.78 27.66
C GLN A 585 -6.80 -27.20 29.01
N CYS A 586 -7.18 -25.92 29.03
CA CYS A 586 -7.67 -25.22 30.22
C CYS A 586 -9.01 -25.79 30.72
N LEU A 587 -9.93 -26.18 29.81
CA LEU A 587 -11.15 -26.90 30.16
C LEU A 587 -10.86 -28.29 30.75
N LEU A 588 -9.90 -29.02 30.18
CA LEU A 588 -9.44 -30.31 30.71
C LEU A 588 -8.83 -30.15 32.11
N GLU A 589 -7.98 -29.14 32.31
CA GLU A 589 -7.34 -28.86 33.60
C GLU A 589 -8.36 -28.45 34.67
N ASN A 590 -9.40 -27.70 34.30
CA ASN A 590 -10.48 -27.35 35.21
C ASN A 590 -11.38 -28.55 35.53
N GLN A 591 -11.67 -29.43 34.57
CA GLN A 591 -12.38 -30.69 34.83
C GLN A 591 -11.55 -31.63 35.73
N ILE A 592 -10.23 -31.67 35.57
CA ILE A 592 -9.31 -32.43 36.44
C ILE A 592 -9.28 -31.83 37.85
N LYS A 593 -9.27 -30.50 37.99
CA LYS A 593 -9.34 -29.83 39.31
C LYS A 593 -10.69 -30.09 40.00
N ASP A 594 -11.80 -30.00 39.30
CA ASP A 594 -13.13 -30.28 39.87
C ASP A 594 -13.31 -31.75 40.24
N SER A 595 -12.83 -32.69 39.43
CA SER A 595 -12.83 -34.13 39.75
C SER A 595 -11.86 -34.48 40.90
N SER A 596 -10.72 -33.79 41.02
CA SER A 596 -9.80 -33.95 42.16
C SER A 596 -10.40 -33.43 43.48
N SER A 597 -11.18 -32.33 43.45
CA SER A 597 -11.90 -31.82 44.62
C SER A 597 -13.04 -32.75 45.05
N THR A 598 -13.69 -33.41 44.07
CA THR A 598 -14.73 -34.41 44.30
C THR A 598 -14.13 -35.71 44.87
N CYS A 599 -12.94 -36.09 44.41
CA CYS A 599 -12.18 -37.24 44.93
C CYS A 599 -11.66 -37.00 46.37
N LEU A 600 -11.28 -35.77 46.71
CA LEU A 600 -10.94 -35.37 48.08
C LEU A 600 -12.15 -35.34 49.02
N LYS A 601 -13.33 -34.94 48.54
CA LYS A 601 -14.59 -35.09 49.29
C LYS A 601 -14.95 -36.56 49.54
N TYR A 602 -14.74 -37.44 48.55
CA TYR A 602 -14.96 -38.88 48.71
C TYR A 602 -13.95 -39.55 49.65
N LYS A 603 -12.67 -39.15 49.62
CA LYS A 603 -11.67 -39.65 50.58
C LYS A 603 -11.96 -39.20 52.02
N LYS A 604 -12.53 -38.01 52.22
CA LYS A 604 -12.96 -37.54 53.54
C LYS A 604 -14.19 -38.30 54.05
N LEU A 605 -15.18 -38.55 53.18
CA LEU A 605 -16.34 -39.41 53.49
C LEU A 605 -16.00 -40.88 53.77
N ILE A 606 -14.93 -41.41 53.18
CA ILE A 606 -14.45 -42.78 53.44
C ILE A 606 -13.63 -42.85 54.74
N HIS A 607 -12.98 -41.75 55.15
CA HIS A 607 -12.25 -41.70 56.41
C HIS A 607 -13.16 -41.46 57.63
N ASP A 608 -14.25 -40.73 57.46
CA ASP A 608 -15.20 -40.42 58.55
C ASP A 608 -16.20 -41.56 58.84
N ASN A 609 -16.23 -42.62 58.02
CA ASN A 609 -17.11 -43.80 58.20
C ASN A 609 -16.39 -45.07 58.70
N ARG A 610 -15.17 -44.97 59.24
CA ARG A 610 -14.47 -46.11 59.89
C ARG A 610 -14.63 -46.12 61.40
N GLY A 611 -15.87 -46.00 61.86
CA GLY A 611 -16.25 -46.11 63.26
C GLY A 611 -17.64 -46.71 63.40
N ASP A 612 -17.79 -47.99 63.04
CA ASP A 612 -18.47 -48.96 63.91
C ASP A 612 -18.48 -50.34 63.26
N LYS A 613 -17.89 -51.29 63.98
CA LYS A 613 -18.09 -52.72 63.76
C LYS A 613 -19.40 -53.09 64.46
N ASN A 614 -20.40 -53.56 63.71
CA ASN A 614 -21.14 -54.79 63.99
C ASN A 614 -22.35 -54.95 63.06
N ASN A 615 -22.67 -56.22 62.79
CA ASN A 615 -23.83 -56.75 62.05
C ASN A 615 -23.72 -56.83 60.52
N PHE A 616 -23.12 -57.93 60.08
CA PHE A 616 -23.48 -58.59 58.82
C PHE A 616 -24.85 -59.27 58.98
N THR A 617 -25.83 -58.85 58.19
CA THR A 617 -26.93 -59.72 57.76
C THR A 617 -27.10 -59.61 56.26
N ASN A 618 -26.99 -60.76 55.59
CA ASN A 618 -27.20 -60.96 54.16
C ASN A 618 -28.61 -60.49 53.73
N ASN A 619 -28.68 -59.67 52.68
CA ASN A 619 -29.76 -59.73 51.70
C ASN A 619 -29.35 -59.04 50.38
N PRO A 620 -29.72 -59.61 49.22
CA PRO A 620 -29.27 -59.12 47.92
C PRO A 620 -30.20 -58.00 47.42
N ILE A 621 -29.63 -56.87 46.96
CA ILE A 621 -30.39 -55.84 46.24
C ILE A 621 -29.89 -55.75 44.80
N LYS A 622 -30.87 -55.87 43.91
CA LYS A 622 -30.82 -55.90 42.45
C LYS A 622 -30.16 -54.66 41.84
N LEU A 623 -29.31 -54.86 40.84
CA LEU A 623 -28.96 -53.84 39.85
C LEU A 623 -30.11 -53.72 38.85
N GLY A 624 -30.69 -52.52 38.75
CA GLY A 624 -31.49 -52.10 37.61
C GLY A 624 -30.59 -51.48 36.54
N VAL A 625 -30.94 -51.78 35.29
CA VAL A 625 -30.36 -51.25 34.04
C VAL A 625 -30.47 -49.73 33.97
#